data_AF-A0A7V9UIF6-F1
#
_entry.id   AF-A0A7V9UIF6-F1
#
_cell.length_a   1.000
_cell.length_b   1.000
_cell.length_c   1.000
_cell.angle_alpha   90.00
_cell.angle_beta   90.00
_cell.angle_gamma   90.00
#
_symmetry.space_group_name_H-M   'P 1'
#
loop_
_entity.id
_entity.type
_entity.pdbx_description
1 polymer ?
#
loop_
_entity_poly.entity_id
_entity_poly.type
_entity_poly.pdbx_seq_one_letter_code
_entity_poly.pdbx_strand_id
1 'polypeptide(L)'
;MKMANGGFNPAYNIQLAVDTASRFIVGSYVVNKGNDIGQLIPMFEKLIKNYNKTPEEYLVDQGYLDKGKIAQVQKSGCKVYVNPKPNEKVNTISEEGELTEWRNRMETDEAKEIYKDRASNSEWANAGMRNRGLKQFLVRGIKNVQSVISIHVLTHNILRAIKLGYAW
;
A
#
# COMPACT_ATOMS: atom_id res chain seq x y z
N MET A 1 -18.02 -7.08 2.59
CA MET A 1 -17.27 -6.39 1.52
C MET A 1 -17.80 -6.85 0.17
N LYS A 2 -17.81 -5.98 -0.84
CA LYS A 2 -18.21 -6.37 -2.20
C LYS A 2 -17.19 -7.36 -2.75
N MET A 3 -17.65 -8.49 -3.29
CA MET A 3 -16.80 -9.57 -3.79
C MET A 3 -16.97 -9.75 -5.29
N ALA A 4 -16.05 -10.50 -5.90
CA ALA A 4 -16.10 -10.81 -7.34
C ALA A 4 -17.33 -11.65 -7.75
N ASN A 5 -18.03 -12.28 -6.79
CA ASN A 5 -19.29 -12.99 -7.03
C ASN A 5 -20.51 -12.05 -7.21
N GLY A 6 -20.30 -10.72 -7.24
CA GLY A 6 -21.36 -9.73 -7.35
C GLY A 6 -22.09 -9.42 -6.03
N GLY A 7 -21.83 -10.17 -4.97
CA GLY A 7 -22.48 -10.03 -3.67
C GLY A 7 -21.62 -9.35 -2.60
N PHE A 8 -22.15 -9.30 -1.38
CA PHE A 8 -21.47 -8.82 -0.19
C PHE A 8 -21.20 -9.98 0.77
N ASN A 9 -19.92 -10.28 1.02
CA ASN A 9 -19.53 -11.35 1.94
C ASN A 9 -18.82 -10.78 3.19
N PRO A 10 -18.89 -11.46 4.35
CA PRO A 10 -17.99 -11.19 5.46
C PRO A 10 -16.54 -11.40 5.01
N ALA A 11 -15.71 -10.37 5.12
CA ALA A 11 -14.32 -10.40 4.69
C ALA A 11 -13.51 -9.36 5.47
N TYR A 12 -12.19 -9.46 5.37
CA TYR A 12 -11.24 -8.52 5.94
C TYR A 12 -10.43 -7.88 4.82
N ASN A 13 -10.05 -6.61 5.01
CA ASN A 13 -9.13 -5.91 4.14
C ASN A 13 -7.72 -5.99 4.74
N ILE A 14 -6.79 -6.56 3.98
CA ILE A 14 -5.38 -6.71 4.36
C ILE A 14 -4.61 -5.56 3.72
N GLN A 15 -3.94 -4.77 4.56
CA GLN A 15 -3.10 -3.65 4.14
C GLN A 15 -1.65 -4.10 4.19
N LEU A 16 -0.90 -3.90 3.11
CA LEU A 16 0.52 -4.25 3.01
C LEU A 16 1.32 -3.05 2.49
N ALA A 17 2.53 -2.90 3.02
CA ALA A 17 3.57 -2.04 2.47
C ALA A 17 4.76 -2.91 2.08
N VAL A 18 5.22 -2.74 0.84
CA VAL A 18 6.32 -3.52 0.26
C VAL A 18 7.43 -2.56 -0.13
N ASP A 19 8.65 -2.84 0.31
CA ASP A 19 9.85 -2.13 -0.14
C ASP A 19 10.14 -2.49 -1.61
N THR A 20 10.22 -1.49 -2.49
CA THR A 20 10.29 -1.70 -3.95
C THR A 20 11.62 -2.31 -4.39
N ALA A 21 12.73 -1.98 -3.70
CA ALA A 21 14.06 -2.48 -4.03
C ALA A 21 14.23 -3.96 -3.64
N SER A 22 13.90 -4.30 -2.39
CA SER A 22 14.11 -5.65 -1.85
C SER A 22 12.92 -6.58 -2.06
N ARG A 23 11.71 -6.06 -2.26
CA ARG A 23 10.43 -6.77 -2.22
C ARG A 23 10.08 -7.40 -0.87
N PHE A 24 10.71 -6.94 0.22
CA PHE A 24 10.27 -7.29 1.56
C PHE A 24 8.95 -6.58 1.89
N ILE A 25 8.05 -7.29 2.56
CA ILE A 25 6.91 -6.68 3.19
C ILE A 25 7.40 -6.03 4.49
N VAL A 26 7.31 -4.71 4.54
CA VAL A 26 7.81 -3.87 5.65
C VAL A 26 6.69 -3.35 6.56
N GLY A 27 5.44 -3.44 6.10
CA GLY A 27 4.27 -3.11 6.90
C GLY A 27 3.12 -4.03 6.57
N SER A 28 2.37 -4.44 7.59
CA SER A 28 1.07 -5.07 7.38
C SER A 28 0.12 -4.76 8.52
N TYR A 29 -1.16 -4.61 8.21
CA TYR A 29 -2.23 -4.66 9.20
C TYR A 29 -3.56 -5.07 8.57
N VAL A 30 -4.54 -5.43 9.39
CA VAL A 30 -5.86 -5.88 8.95
C VAL A 30 -6.93 -4.91 9.43
N VAL A 31 -7.86 -4.55 8.55
CA VAL A 31 -9.05 -3.74 8.88
C VAL A 31 -10.33 -4.40 8.42
N ASN A 32 -11.43 -4.01 9.05
CA ASN A 32 -12.79 -4.41 8.64
C ASN A 32 -13.47 -3.24 7.91
N LYS A 33 -12.86 -2.78 6.82
CA LYS A 33 -13.37 -1.72 5.95
C LYS A 33 -13.45 -2.24 4.52
N GLY A 34 -14.52 -1.88 3.80
CA GLY A 34 -14.81 -2.40 2.47
C GLY A 34 -13.95 -1.85 1.33
N ASN A 35 -13.12 -0.85 1.61
CA ASN A 35 -12.25 -0.18 0.65
C ASN A 35 -10.98 0.31 1.38
N ASP A 36 -10.05 0.85 0.59
CA ASP A 36 -8.76 1.36 1.06
C ASP A 36 -8.77 2.85 1.43
N ILE A 37 -9.94 3.48 1.34
CA ILE A 37 -10.09 4.89 1.70
C ILE A 37 -9.72 5.07 3.17
N GLY A 38 -8.87 6.07 3.43
CA GLY A 38 -8.37 6.39 4.76
C GLY A 38 -7.26 5.46 5.27
N GLN A 39 -6.71 4.57 4.43
CA GLN A 39 -5.60 3.68 4.84
C GLN A 39 -4.21 4.22 4.52
N LEU A 40 -4.10 5.37 3.82
CA LEU A 40 -2.83 6.00 3.49
C LEU A 40 -2.01 6.38 4.75
N ILE A 41 -2.60 7.21 5.63
CA ILE A 41 -1.94 7.70 6.84
C ILE A 41 -1.64 6.58 7.85
N PRO A 42 -2.59 5.68 8.19
CA PRO A 42 -2.31 4.64 9.17
C PRO A 42 -1.13 3.73 8.78
N MET A 43 -0.98 3.38 7.50
CA MET A 43 0.19 2.63 7.05
C MET A 43 1.47 3.48 7.11
N PHE A 44 1.40 4.73 6.66
CA PHE A 44 2.55 5.64 6.66
C PHE A 44 3.10 5.89 8.08
N GLU A 45 2.24 6.21 9.04
CA GLU A 45 2.62 6.39 10.45
C GLU A 45 3.17 5.10 11.05
N LYS A 46 2.63 3.94 10.67
CA LYS A 46 3.14 2.65 11.09
C LYS A 46 4.57 2.41 10.60
N LEU A 47 4.88 2.77 9.36
CA LEU A 47 6.24 2.65 8.82
C LEU A 47 7.22 3.55 9.58
N ILE A 48 6.86 4.82 9.80
CA ILE A 48 7.69 5.76 10.58
C ILE A 48 7.93 5.22 11.99
N LYS A 49 6.87 4.76 12.66
CA LYS A 49 6.96 4.19 14.01
C LYS A 49 7.86 2.96 14.07
N ASN A 50 7.77 2.08 13.08
CA ASN A 50 8.51 0.82 13.07
C ASN A 50 10.00 1.00 12.73
N TYR A 51 10.32 1.92 11.83
CA TYR A 51 11.67 2.06 11.27
C TYR A 51 12.39 3.33 11.71
N ASN A 52 11.71 4.21 12.44
CA ASN A 52 12.20 5.54 12.82
C ASN A 52 12.75 6.33 11.61
N LYS A 53 12.16 6.10 10.44
CA LYS A 53 12.54 6.70 9.16
C LYS A 53 11.29 7.06 8.37
N THR A 54 11.28 8.26 7.81
CA THR A 54 10.27 8.66 6.82
C THR A 54 10.64 8.06 5.46
N PRO A 55 9.73 7.31 4.80
CA PRO A 55 9.93 6.87 3.42
C PRO A 55 10.18 8.07 2.50
N GLU A 56 11.17 7.97 1.63
CA GLU A 56 11.48 9.03 0.64
C GLU A 56 10.39 9.08 -0.44
N GLU A 57 9.89 7.91 -0.85
CA GLU A 57 8.85 7.74 -1.84
C GLU A 57 7.78 6.77 -1.32
N TYR A 58 6.52 7.05 -1.63
CA TYR A 58 5.39 6.22 -1.20
C TYR A 58 4.38 6.04 -2.34
N LEU A 59 4.39 4.84 -2.91
CA LEU A 59 3.60 4.46 -4.07
C LEU A 59 2.32 3.76 -3.60
N VAL A 60 1.16 4.30 -3.97
CA VAL A 60 -0.14 3.72 -3.58
C VAL A 60 -1.09 3.58 -4.77
N ASP A 61 -2.04 2.67 -4.62
CA ASP A 61 -3.09 2.49 -5.61
C ASP A 61 -4.10 3.65 -5.57
N GLN A 62 -4.84 3.86 -6.66
CA GLN A 62 -5.86 4.89 -6.75
C GLN A 62 -6.96 4.73 -5.66
N GLY A 63 -7.19 3.51 -5.13
CA GLY A 63 -8.08 3.27 -4.01
C GLY A 63 -7.71 4.01 -2.70
N TYR A 64 -6.46 4.45 -2.57
CA TYR A 64 -5.95 5.21 -1.41
C TYR A 64 -5.97 6.72 -1.63
N LEU A 65 -6.40 7.19 -2.81
CA LEU A 65 -6.35 8.59 -3.20
C LEU A 65 -7.27 9.43 -2.31
N ASP A 66 -6.65 10.26 -1.48
CA ASP A 66 -7.26 11.33 -0.70
C ASP A 66 -6.31 12.52 -0.71
N LYS A 67 -6.70 13.61 -1.37
CA LYS A 67 -5.86 14.79 -1.58
C LYS A 67 -5.37 15.40 -0.26
N GLY A 68 -6.26 15.52 0.73
CA GLY A 68 -5.88 16.07 2.02
C GLY A 68 -4.81 15.22 2.70
N LYS A 69 -4.90 13.90 2.57
CA LYS A 69 -3.91 12.97 3.13
C LYS A 69 -2.62 12.91 2.31
N ILE A 70 -2.69 13.04 0.98
CA ILE A 70 -1.51 13.15 0.12
C ILE A 70 -0.68 14.39 0.49
N ALA A 71 -1.34 15.55 0.61
CA ALA A 71 -0.68 16.77 1.05
C ALA A 71 -0.03 16.61 2.43
N GLN A 72 -0.73 15.97 3.37
CA GLN A 72 -0.21 15.68 4.70
C GLN A 72 1.06 14.80 4.67
N VAL A 73 1.09 13.74 3.85
CA VAL A 73 2.28 12.88 3.69
C VAL A 73 3.43 13.65 3.06
N GLN A 74 3.16 14.46 2.03
CA GLN A 74 4.21 15.24 1.37
C GLN A 74 4.85 16.29 2.27
N LYS A 75 4.07 16.92 3.17
CA LYS A 75 4.60 17.83 4.20
C LYS A 75 5.61 17.18 5.14
N SER A 76 5.60 15.85 5.27
CA SER A 76 6.59 15.13 6.07
C SER A 76 7.91 14.84 5.33
N GLY A 77 8.03 15.30 4.07
CA GLY A 77 9.20 15.07 3.21
C GLY A 77 9.11 13.80 2.35
N CYS A 78 7.96 13.13 2.31
CA CYS A 78 7.74 11.92 1.53
C CYS A 78 7.02 12.20 0.20
N LYS A 79 7.62 11.83 -0.94
CA LYS A 79 6.97 11.98 -2.25
C LYS A 79 5.92 10.89 -2.45
N VAL A 80 4.66 11.28 -2.60
CA VAL A 80 3.58 10.32 -2.88
C VAL A 80 3.43 10.12 -4.39
N TYR A 81 3.24 8.88 -4.81
CA TYR A 81 2.96 8.49 -6.19
C TYR A 81 1.63 7.74 -6.24
N VAL A 82 0.65 8.36 -6.90
CA VAL A 82 -0.67 7.80 -7.16
C VAL A 82 -1.26 8.52 -8.36
N ASN A 83 -1.84 7.78 -9.30
CA ASN A 83 -2.44 8.40 -10.48
C ASN A 83 -3.67 9.23 -10.08
N PRO A 84 -3.75 10.50 -10.52
CA PRO A 84 -4.96 11.29 -10.36
C PRO A 84 -6.13 10.61 -11.07
N LYS A 85 -7.36 10.94 -10.65
CA LYS A 85 -8.55 10.38 -11.31
C LYS A 85 -8.66 10.93 -12.73
N PRO A 86 -9.01 10.10 -13.74
CA PRO A 86 -9.23 10.59 -15.10
C PRO A 86 -10.30 11.70 -15.11
N ASN A 87 -10.05 12.76 -15.87
CA ASN A 87 -10.97 13.91 -16.02
C ASN A 87 -11.34 14.64 -14.72
N GLU A 88 -10.53 14.50 -13.67
CA GLU A 88 -10.74 15.25 -12.44
C GLU A 88 -10.46 16.75 -12.68
N LYS A 89 -11.47 17.59 -12.44
CA LYS A 89 -11.29 19.05 -12.54
C LYS A 89 -10.26 19.50 -11.49
N VAL A 90 -9.22 20.16 -11.96
CA VAL A 90 -8.27 20.89 -11.11
C VAL A 90 -8.99 22.07 -10.49
N ASN A 91 -8.99 22.16 -9.17
CA ASN A 91 -9.50 23.34 -8.48
C ASN A 91 -8.29 24.15 -8.01
N THR A 92 -7.82 25.02 -8.91
CA THR A 92 -6.59 25.81 -8.79
C THR A 92 -6.53 26.66 -7.53
N ILE A 93 -7.69 27.05 -6.97
CA ILE A 93 -7.78 27.88 -5.74
C ILE A 93 -7.55 27.02 -4.48
N SER A 94 -7.85 25.72 -4.52
CA SER A 94 -7.78 24.82 -3.36
C SER A 94 -6.57 23.89 -3.36
N GLU A 95 -5.85 23.80 -4.48
CA GLU A 95 -4.77 22.82 -4.70
C GLU A 95 -3.41 23.49 -4.78
N GLU A 96 -3.15 24.44 -3.88
CA GLU A 96 -1.83 25.07 -3.74
C GLU A 96 -0.81 24.14 -3.05
N GLY A 97 0.48 24.44 -3.24
CA GLY A 97 1.58 23.74 -2.58
C GLY A 97 1.72 22.28 -3.00
N GLU A 98 1.63 21.38 -2.02
CA GLU A 98 2.01 19.97 -2.19
C GLU A 98 1.15 19.24 -3.24
N LEU A 99 -0.13 19.62 -3.40
CA LEU A 99 -1.01 18.98 -4.38
C LEU A 99 -0.65 19.33 -5.82
N THR A 100 -0.25 20.57 -6.08
CA THR A 100 0.28 20.98 -7.39
C THR A 100 1.59 20.26 -7.69
N GLU A 101 2.50 20.18 -6.71
CA GLU A 101 3.76 19.43 -6.86
C GLU A 101 3.54 17.95 -7.16
N TRP A 102 2.61 17.30 -6.46
CA TRP A 102 2.25 15.91 -6.71
C TRP A 102 1.70 15.72 -8.12
N ARG A 103 0.81 16.59 -8.59
CA ARG A 103 0.24 16.49 -9.94
C ARG A 103 1.29 16.68 -11.02
N ASN A 104 2.07 17.75 -10.92
CA ASN A 104 3.15 18.03 -11.87
C ASN A 104 4.15 16.86 -11.90
N ARG A 105 4.45 16.25 -10.74
CA ARG A 105 5.27 15.03 -10.67
C ARG A 105 4.65 13.90 -11.46
N MET A 106 3.37 13.57 -11.24
CA MET A 106 2.70 12.46 -11.91
C MET A 106 2.55 12.63 -13.44
N GLU A 107 2.74 13.85 -13.97
CA GLU A 107 2.79 14.10 -15.41
C GLU A 107 4.13 13.72 -16.06
N THR A 108 5.22 13.63 -15.29
CA THR A 108 6.55 13.30 -15.81
C THR A 108 6.67 11.83 -16.19
N ASP A 109 7.49 11.54 -17.19
CA ASP A 109 7.73 10.16 -17.62
C ASP A 109 8.53 9.36 -16.58
N GLU A 110 9.41 10.03 -15.84
CA GLU A 110 10.12 9.44 -14.69
C GLU A 110 9.15 8.94 -13.62
N ALA A 111 8.16 9.75 -13.23
CA ALA A 111 7.19 9.35 -12.23
C ALA A 111 6.28 8.22 -12.71
N LYS A 112 5.91 8.23 -14.00
CA LYS A 112 5.15 7.12 -14.61
C LYS A 112 5.96 5.83 -14.60
N GLU A 113 7.27 5.90 -14.80
CA GLU A 113 8.15 4.73 -14.73
C GLU A 113 8.23 4.19 -13.29
N ILE A 114 8.54 5.05 -12.31
CA ILE A 114 8.55 4.70 -10.89
C ILE A 114 7.21 4.07 -10.48
N TYR A 115 6.09 4.63 -10.93
CA TYR A 115 4.76 4.14 -10.57
C TYR A 115 4.48 2.69 -11.02
N LYS A 116 5.17 2.19 -12.06
CA LYS A 116 5.04 0.78 -12.49
C LYS A 116 5.48 -0.20 -11.39
N ASP A 117 6.42 0.21 -10.51
CA ASP A 117 6.88 -0.61 -9.40
C ASP A 117 5.81 -0.86 -8.34
N ARG A 118 4.80 0.02 -8.24
CA ARG A 118 3.66 -0.17 -7.34
C ARG A 118 2.98 -1.50 -7.62
N ALA A 119 2.57 -1.72 -8.87
CA ALA A 119 1.82 -2.90 -9.29
C ALA A 119 2.69 -4.15 -9.11
N SER A 120 3.90 -4.13 -9.68
CA SER A 120 4.78 -5.28 -9.73
C SER A 120 5.15 -5.81 -8.33
N ASN A 121 5.31 -4.94 -7.34
CA ASN A 121 5.69 -5.35 -5.98
C ASN A 121 4.48 -5.75 -5.12
N SER A 122 3.44 -4.92 -5.07
CA SER A 122 2.27 -5.17 -4.22
C SER A 122 1.45 -6.37 -4.69
N GLU A 123 1.23 -6.51 -6.01
CA GLU A 123 0.48 -7.63 -6.58
C GLU A 123 1.26 -8.93 -6.45
N TRP A 124 2.59 -8.88 -6.59
CA TRP A 124 3.45 -10.06 -6.38
C TRP A 124 3.38 -10.56 -4.93
N ALA A 125 3.43 -9.66 -3.94
CA ALA A 125 3.27 -10.03 -2.54
C ALA A 125 1.90 -10.65 -2.26
N ASN A 126 0.83 -10.04 -2.76
CA ASN A 126 -0.55 -10.54 -2.65
C ASN A 126 -0.70 -11.91 -3.32
N ALA A 127 -0.21 -12.07 -4.55
CA ALA A 127 -0.23 -13.33 -5.28
C ALA A 127 0.56 -14.41 -4.56
N GLY A 128 1.73 -14.08 -4.00
CA GLY A 128 2.53 -15.00 -3.20
C GLY A 128 1.75 -15.58 -2.02
N MET A 129 1.02 -14.74 -1.27
CA MET A 129 0.20 -15.22 -0.16
C MET A 129 -0.97 -16.10 -0.64
N ARG A 130 -1.65 -15.72 -1.72
CA ARG A 130 -2.73 -16.52 -2.31
C ARG A 130 -2.24 -17.88 -2.80
N ASN A 131 -1.08 -17.93 -3.45
CA ASN A 131 -0.45 -19.16 -3.93
C ASN A 131 -0.02 -20.08 -2.78
N ARG A 132 0.22 -19.52 -1.59
CA ARG A 132 0.45 -20.25 -0.33
C ARG A 132 -0.84 -20.56 0.43
N GLY A 133 -2.00 -20.48 -0.22
CA GLY A 133 -3.27 -20.94 0.35
C GLY A 133 -4.11 -19.89 1.07
N LEU A 134 -3.70 -18.61 1.09
CA LEU A 134 -4.52 -17.53 1.67
C LEU A 134 -5.72 -17.19 0.76
N LYS A 135 -6.73 -18.06 0.76
CA LYS A 135 -7.98 -17.90 -0.01
C LYS A 135 -9.16 -17.48 0.87
N GLN A 136 -9.16 -17.91 2.12
CA GLN A 136 -10.19 -17.62 3.12
C GLN A 136 -9.58 -17.64 4.52
N PHE A 137 -10.23 -16.98 5.48
CA PHE A 137 -9.83 -17.03 6.88
C PHE A 137 -10.64 -18.08 7.63
N LEU A 138 -9.94 -18.96 8.33
CA LEU A 138 -10.54 -19.98 9.21
C LEU A 138 -10.73 -19.47 10.64
N VAL A 139 -10.32 -18.23 10.90
CA VAL A 139 -10.42 -17.56 12.21
C VAL A 139 -11.29 -16.32 12.08
N ARG A 140 -11.90 -15.91 13.20
CA ARG A 140 -12.70 -14.69 13.30
C ARG A 140 -12.01 -13.67 14.20
N GLY A 141 -12.25 -12.39 13.92
CA GLY A 141 -11.73 -11.26 14.69
C GLY A 141 -10.41 -10.72 14.14
N ILE A 142 -10.26 -9.39 14.15
CA ILE A 142 -9.12 -8.68 13.53
C ILE A 142 -7.78 -9.19 14.09
N LYS A 143 -7.68 -9.39 15.40
CA LYS A 143 -6.43 -9.86 16.05
C LYS A 143 -5.99 -11.24 15.56
N ASN A 144 -6.94 -12.17 15.41
CA ASN A 144 -6.64 -13.53 14.96
C ASN A 144 -6.26 -13.53 13.48
N VAL A 145 -6.99 -12.76 12.66
CA VAL A 145 -6.68 -12.60 11.23
C VAL A 145 -5.32 -11.93 11.04
N GLN A 146 -4.99 -10.92 11.83
CA GLN A 146 -3.67 -10.29 11.84
C GLN A 146 -2.55 -11.31 12.12
N SER A 147 -2.79 -12.26 13.01
CA SER A 147 -1.81 -13.31 13.34
C SER A 147 -1.55 -14.21 12.12
N VAL A 148 -2.60 -14.62 11.40
CA VAL A 148 -2.48 -15.37 10.13
C VAL A 148 -1.70 -14.57 9.09
N ILE A 149 -2.02 -13.28 8.91
CA ILE A 149 -1.29 -12.41 7.97
C ILE A 149 0.18 -12.27 8.36
N SER A 150 0.48 -12.14 9.64
CA SER A 150 1.86 -12.00 10.12
C SER A 150 2.70 -13.24 9.78
N ILE A 151 2.11 -14.45 9.85
CA ILE A 151 2.79 -15.69 9.40
C ILE A 151 3.06 -15.66 7.90
N HIS A 152 2.09 -15.24 7.08
CA HIS A 152 2.27 -15.12 5.63
C HIS A 152 3.34 -14.09 5.25
N VAL A 153 3.37 -12.96 5.96
CA VAL A 153 4.37 -11.89 5.80
C VAL A 153 5.76 -12.37 6.19
N LEU A 154 5.89 -13.04 7.34
CA LEU A 154 7.15 -13.63 7.76
C LEU A 154 7.66 -14.66 6.75
N THR A 155 6.78 -15.56 6.30
CA THR A 155 7.10 -16.56 5.28
C THR A 155 7.56 -15.90 3.98
N HIS A 156 6.86 -14.86 3.52
CA HIS A 156 7.23 -14.10 2.33
C HIS A 156 8.64 -13.51 2.46
N ASN A 157 8.93 -12.86 3.60
CA ASN A 157 10.22 -12.23 3.84
C ASN A 157 11.34 -13.27 3.96
N ILE A 158 11.14 -14.39 4.66
CA ILE A 158 12.15 -15.46 4.75
C ILE A 158 12.50 -15.99 3.36
N LEU A 159 11.49 -16.31 2.55
CA LEU A 159 11.72 -16.81 1.18
C LEU A 159 12.42 -15.76 0.30
N ARG A 160 12.10 -14.47 0.50
CA ARG A 160 12.77 -13.39 -0.23
C ARG A 160 14.23 -13.23 0.21
N ALA A 161 14.51 -13.37 1.50
CA ALA A 161 15.86 -13.30 2.06
C ALA A 161 16.74 -14.43 1.52
N ILE A 162 16.23 -15.67 1.50
CA ILE A 162 16.91 -16.83 0.89
C ILE A 162 17.22 -16.55 -0.58
N LYS A 163 16.23 -16.07 -1.36
CA LYS A 163 16.43 -15.77 -2.78
C LYS A 163 17.45 -14.66 -3.04
N LEU A 164 17.63 -13.73 -2.10
CA LEU A 164 18.61 -12.64 -2.18
C LEU A 164 19.99 -13.03 -1.63
N GLY A 165 20.17 -14.26 -1.13
CA GLY A 165 21.45 -14.71 -0.57
C GLY A 165 21.74 -14.20 0.83
N TYR A 166 20.73 -13.73 1.58
CA TYR A 166 20.89 -13.35 2.99
C TYR A 166 20.87 -14.55 3.96
N ALA A 167 20.66 -15.77 3.46
CA ALA A 167 20.63 -16.98 4.27
C ALA A 167 22.04 -17.61 4.33
N TRP A 168 22.48 -17.88 5.56
CA TRP A 168 23.77 -18.39 6.01
C TRP A 168 24.18 -19.73 5.38
#